data_AF-A0A6P4D666-F1
#
_entry.id   AF-A0A6P4D666-F1
#
_cell.length_a   1.000
_cell.length_b   1.000
_cell.length_c   1.000
_cell.angle_alpha   90.00
_cell.angle_beta   90.00
_cell.angle_gamma   90.00
#
_symmetry.space_group_name_H-M   'P 1'
#
loop_
_entity.id
_entity.type
_entity.pdbx_description
1 polymer ?
#
loop_
_entity_poly.entity_id
_entity_poly.type
_entity_poly.pdbx_seq_one_letter_code
_entity_poly.pdbx_strand_id
1 'polypeptide(L)'
;MASKHVGHAIGIDLGTKYSCVAVWDDKNGGAKIIHNEQGNRTTPSCVAFTDSHRLVGDAAKNQAPFNPKNTIFGNNALIYIDAKRLIGRKFSDSIIQADLNLWPFKVVAGVNDKPMISVEYKGEEKLLAAEEISSMILTKMKEIAEAFLESPVKNAVITVPAYFNDSQRKATQDAGAIAGLNVMKIINEPTAAALAYGLQKRGNCFEERNVFVFDLGGGTFDVSIVTIKDDVYEVKATAGDTHLGGEDFDNRMIDFFVKDFNKKNKVDISENPRSLRRLRTACERAKMNLSFVKETTIEVDSLFQGIDFCSLMTRSKFEELNKDLFVKCMDTVEKCLADAKVDKNSVHDVVLVGGSSRIPKLQNLLQEFFLGKDLCKSINPDEAIAYGAAVQAALLAENLSIRMIQEAEMYKDDDEKFKEKVEAKIALEEYVYKMSAFMEDAKVSSKIKSSQKKNIEAAIGEGRELLDGNQQNVETADFENCLHKLRSIFDPII
;
A
#
# COMPACT_ATOMS: atom_id res chain seq x y z
N MET A 1 8.04 15.83 -23.24
CA MET A 1 9.20 15.14 -23.86
C MET A 1 8.69 13.81 -24.42
N ALA A 2 9.50 12.96 -25.05
CA ALA A 2 9.03 11.62 -25.43
C ALA A 2 9.10 10.70 -24.21
N SER A 3 7.98 10.05 -23.84
CA SER A 3 7.92 9.19 -22.65
C SER A 3 9.01 8.11 -22.72
N LYS A 4 9.84 8.07 -21.68
CA LYS A 4 11.00 7.17 -21.58
C LYS A 4 10.61 5.69 -21.43
N HIS A 5 9.34 5.41 -21.14
CA HIS A 5 8.82 4.07 -20.86
C HIS A 5 7.46 3.85 -21.54
N VAL A 6 7.50 3.43 -22.80
CA VAL A 6 6.28 3.14 -23.59
C VAL A 6 5.63 1.82 -23.14
N GLY A 7 4.31 1.83 -22.98
CA GLY A 7 3.48 0.67 -22.61
C GLY A 7 3.18 0.55 -21.12
N HIS A 8 2.23 -0.32 -20.76
CA HIS A 8 1.73 -0.45 -19.38
C HIS A 8 2.84 -0.67 -18.36
N ALA A 9 2.72 0.04 -17.24
CA ALA A 9 3.58 -0.05 -16.08
C ALA A 9 2.77 -0.50 -14.85
N ILE A 10 3.30 -1.49 -14.12
CA ILE A 10 2.65 -2.07 -12.94
C ILE A 10 3.48 -1.85 -11.66
N GLY A 11 2.80 -1.78 -10.53
CA GLY A 11 3.42 -1.90 -9.21
C GLY A 11 3.33 -3.33 -8.72
N ILE A 12 4.46 -3.92 -8.32
CA ILE A 12 4.51 -5.25 -7.72
C ILE A 12 5.05 -5.14 -6.30
N ASP A 13 4.25 -5.56 -5.33
CA ASP A 13 4.76 -5.94 -4.03
C ASP A 13 5.28 -7.39 -4.06
N LEU A 14 6.59 -7.58 -3.91
CA LEU A 14 7.24 -8.89 -3.85
C LEU A 14 7.44 -9.29 -2.39
N GLY A 15 6.36 -9.55 -1.65
CA GLY A 15 6.42 -9.94 -0.24
C GLY A 15 6.99 -11.35 -0.02
N THR A 16 7.54 -11.63 1.17
CA THR A 16 8.04 -12.96 1.57
C THR A 16 6.97 -14.05 1.43
N LYS A 17 5.75 -13.75 1.91
CA LYS A 17 4.69 -14.76 2.07
C LYS A 17 3.63 -14.71 0.97
N TYR A 18 3.24 -13.50 0.60
CA TYR A 18 2.33 -13.19 -0.49
C TYR A 18 2.91 -12.03 -1.29
N SER A 19 2.66 -12.04 -2.60
CA SER A 19 2.93 -10.95 -3.52
C SER A 19 1.60 -10.34 -3.97
N CYS A 20 1.61 -9.04 -4.26
CA CYS A 20 0.45 -8.30 -4.73
C CYS A 20 0.84 -7.49 -5.97
N VAL A 21 -0.07 -7.33 -6.92
CA VAL A 21 0.16 -6.55 -8.15
C VAL A 21 -0.97 -5.56 -8.37
N ALA A 22 -0.59 -4.35 -8.74
CA ALA A 22 -1.49 -3.23 -8.97
C ALA A 22 -1.11 -2.51 -10.26
N VAL A 23 -2.10 -1.86 -10.87
CA VAL A 23 -1.92 -0.99 -12.04
C VAL A 23 -2.58 0.36 -11.77
N TRP A 24 -2.08 1.41 -12.40
CA TRP A 24 -2.75 2.70 -12.39
C TRP A 24 -4.00 2.68 -13.29
N ASP A 25 -5.16 3.05 -12.74
CA ASP A 25 -6.43 3.14 -13.46
C ASP A 25 -6.70 4.60 -13.85
N ASP A 26 -6.31 4.95 -15.07
CA ASP A 26 -6.46 6.28 -15.66
C ASP A 26 -7.91 6.79 -15.75
N LYS A 27 -8.93 5.92 -15.56
CA LYS A 27 -10.34 6.34 -15.53
C LYS A 27 -10.80 6.74 -14.14
N ASN A 28 -10.21 6.15 -13.10
CA ASN A 28 -10.59 6.33 -11.71
C ASN A 28 -9.62 7.20 -10.90
N GLY A 29 -8.54 7.70 -11.52
CA GLY A 29 -7.59 8.61 -10.87
C GLY A 29 -6.79 7.98 -9.72
N GLY A 30 -6.61 6.66 -9.73
CA GLY A 30 -5.99 5.92 -8.63
C GLY A 30 -5.43 4.57 -9.05
N ALA A 31 -4.61 3.97 -8.20
CA ALA A 31 -4.17 2.60 -8.42
C ALA A 31 -5.27 1.58 -8.12
N LYS A 32 -5.23 0.44 -8.80
CA LYS A 32 -6.18 -0.66 -8.70
C LYS A 32 -5.43 -1.96 -8.46
N ILE A 33 -5.78 -2.64 -7.38
CA ILE A 33 -5.27 -3.99 -7.07
C ILE A 33 -5.89 -5.00 -8.04
N ILE A 34 -5.07 -5.87 -8.59
CA ILE A 34 -5.49 -6.88 -9.55
C ILE A 34 -5.72 -8.20 -8.81
N HIS A 35 -6.86 -8.84 -9.07
CA HIS A 35 -7.18 -10.15 -8.54
C HIS A 35 -6.53 -11.24 -9.40
N ASN A 36 -6.01 -12.31 -8.78
CA ASN A 36 -5.49 -13.47 -9.48
C ASN A 36 -6.60 -14.39 -10.02
N GLU A 37 -6.24 -15.49 -10.68
CA GLU A 37 -7.18 -16.42 -11.31
C GLU A 37 -8.16 -17.11 -10.34
N GLN A 38 -7.92 -17.04 -9.02
CA GLN A 38 -8.82 -17.56 -7.98
C GLN A 38 -9.66 -16.44 -7.32
N GLY A 39 -9.55 -15.20 -7.81
CA GLY A 39 -10.21 -14.04 -7.24
C GLY A 39 -9.51 -13.45 -6.01
N ASN A 40 -8.30 -13.92 -5.65
CA ASN A 40 -7.55 -13.39 -4.51
C ASN A 40 -6.79 -12.11 -4.90
N ARG A 41 -6.80 -11.08 -4.03
CA ARG A 41 -6.03 -9.84 -4.23
C ARG A 41 -4.53 -9.97 -3.97
N THR A 42 -4.15 -11.04 -3.28
CA THR A 42 -2.76 -11.40 -2.99
C THR A 42 -2.55 -12.83 -3.44
N THR A 43 -1.41 -13.09 -4.07
CA THR A 43 -1.02 -14.43 -4.52
C THR A 43 0.08 -14.93 -3.59
N PRO A 44 0.06 -16.18 -3.09
CA PRO A 44 1.20 -16.72 -2.35
C PRO A 44 2.49 -16.51 -3.13
N SER A 45 3.59 -16.17 -2.46
CA SER A 45 4.90 -15.94 -3.11
C SER A 45 5.57 -17.26 -3.50
N CYS A 46 4.80 -18.08 -4.23
CA CYS A 46 4.81 -19.55 -4.40
C CYS A 46 5.48 -20.14 -5.65
N VAL A 47 6.29 -21.20 -5.56
CA VAL A 47 6.82 -22.01 -6.67
C VAL A 47 6.89 -23.49 -6.25
N ALA A 48 6.50 -24.39 -7.14
CA ALA A 48 6.69 -25.83 -6.99
C ALA A 48 7.07 -26.50 -8.30
N PHE A 49 7.84 -27.58 -8.21
CA PHE A 49 8.29 -28.40 -9.32
C PHE A 49 7.68 -29.80 -9.17
N THR A 50 7.04 -30.29 -10.24
CA THR A 50 6.55 -31.67 -10.35
C THR A 50 7.22 -32.35 -11.54
N ASP A 51 6.99 -33.65 -11.71
CA ASP A 51 7.54 -34.44 -12.82
C ASP A 51 7.12 -33.93 -14.22
N SER A 52 6.05 -33.13 -14.29
CA SER A 52 5.47 -32.62 -15.55
C SER A 52 5.67 -31.12 -15.75
N HIS A 53 5.39 -30.31 -14.72
CA HIS A 53 5.24 -28.86 -14.81
C HIS A 53 5.75 -28.11 -13.57
N ARG A 54 6.09 -26.84 -13.76
CA ARG A 54 6.26 -25.88 -12.67
C ARG A 54 4.90 -25.26 -12.34
N LEU A 55 4.60 -25.11 -11.06
CA LEU A 55 3.44 -24.42 -10.53
C LEU A 55 3.89 -23.17 -9.78
N VAL A 56 3.07 -22.11 -9.79
CA VAL A 56 3.36 -20.84 -9.11
C VAL A 56 2.10 -20.38 -8.36
N GLY A 57 2.25 -19.61 -7.29
CA GLY A 57 1.14 -19.03 -6.52
C GLY A 57 0.27 -20.06 -5.78
N ASP A 58 -1.05 -19.88 -5.83
CA ASP A 58 -2.02 -20.74 -5.13
C ASP A 58 -1.95 -22.20 -5.59
N ALA A 59 -1.65 -22.47 -6.87
CA ALA A 59 -1.47 -23.83 -7.37
C ALA A 59 -0.30 -24.55 -6.68
N ALA A 60 0.82 -23.85 -6.49
CA ALA A 60 1.97 -24.37 -5.73
C ALA A 60 1.61 -24.61 -4.26
N LYS A 61 0.87 -23.67 -3.63
CA LYS A 61 0.41 -23.77 -2.22
C LYS A 61 -0.51 -24.96 -1.99
N ASN A 62 -1.41 -25.25 -2.94
CA ASN A 62 -2.43 -26.30 -2.80
C ASN A 62 -1.85 -27.73 -2.91
N GLN A 63 -0.90 -27.98 -3.82
CA GLN A 63 -0.28 -29.32 -3.97
C GLN A 63 0.82 -29.62 -2.95
N ALA A 64 1.29 -28.62 -2.22
CA ALA A 64 2.40 -28.73 -1.28
C ALA A 64 2.28 -29.86 -0.22
N PRO A 65 1.09 -30.31 0.24
CA PRO A 65 0.99 -31.47 1.16
C PRO A 65 1.44 -32.80 0.56
N PHE A 66 1.46 -32.94 -0.77
CA PHE A 66 1.75 -34.18 -1.48
C PHE A 66 3.17 -34.24 -2.05
N ASN A 67 3.84 -33.10 -2.19
CA ASN A 67 5.17 -32.98 -2.81
C ASN A 67 6.11 -32.06 -2.00
N PRO A 68 6.39 -32.34 -0.71
CA PRO A 68 7.04 -31.38 0.18
C PRO A 68 8.54 -31.13 -0.09
N LYS A 69 9.19 -31.86 -1.02
CA LYS A 69 10.62 -31.70 -1.34
C LYS A 69 10.87 -30.84 -2.58
N ASN A 70 10.03 -30.96 -3.61
CA ASN A 70 10.21 -30.26 -4.90
C ASN A 70 9.29 -29.03 -5.04
N THR A 71 8.39 -28.88 -4.08
CA THR A 71 7.78 -27.60 -3.74
C THR A 71 8.84 -26.73 -3.06
N ILE A 72 9.17 -25.52 -3.55
CA ILE A 72 10.27 -24.71 -2.97
C ILE A 72 9.84 -23.45 -2.28
N PHE A 73 10.08 -23.46 -0.98
CA PHE A 73 9.59 -22.51 -0.01
C PHE A 73 10.05 -22.90 1.44
N GLY A 74 10.33 -21.96 2.35
CA GLY A 74 10.83 -22.12 3.74
C GLY A 74 9.84 -22.41 4.89
N ASN A 75 10.12 -21.99 6.12
CA ASN A 75 10.41 -22.96 7.20
C ASN A 75 9.38 -24.02 7.65
N ASN A 76 9.93 -25.20 7.91
CA ASN A 76 9.37 -26.44 8.46
C ASN A 76 8.03 -26.92 7.88
N ALA A 77 8.17 -27.64 6.77
CA ALA A 77 7.23 -28.51 6.06
C ALA A 77 5.89 -27.91 5.57
N LEU A 78 5.49 -26.74 6.06
CA LEU A 78 5.25 -25.68 5.08
C LEU A 78 6.58 -25.23 4.52
N ILE A 79 6.36 -24.49 3.46
CA ILE A 79 7.26 -24.13 2.42
C ILE A 79 6.77 -22.63 2.34
N TYR A 80 7.58 -21.58 2.63
CA TYR A 80 7.48 -20.10 2.30
C TYR A 80 8.82 -19.46 1.80
N ILE A 81 9.06 -19.23 0.49
CA ILE A 81 10.44 -19.00 0.01
C ILE A 81 10.83 -17.57 0.31
N ASP A 82 11.64 -17.44 1.34
CA ASP A 82 12.53 -16.31 1.49
C ASP A 82 13.69 -16.43 0.49
N ALA A 83 13.35 -16.54 -0.81
CA ALA A 83 14.17 -15.92 -1.83
C ALA A 83 14.43 -14.47 -1.40
N LYS A 84 13.44 -13.79 -0.80
CA LYS A 84 13.62 -12.47 -0.18
C LYS A 84 14.70 -12.41 0.94
N ARG A 85 14.91 -13.44 1.79
CA ARG A 85 16.10 -13.46 2.69
C ARG A 85 17.37 -13.95 2.01
N LEU A 86 17.30 -14.88 1.04
CA LEU A 86 18.45 -15.45 0.31
C LEU A 86 19.04 -14.54 -0.79
N ILE A 87 18.23 -13.68 -1.39
CA ILE A 87 18.55 -12.88 -2.58
C ILE A 87 19.65 -11.87 -2.26
N GLY A 88 20.70 -11.84 -3.08
CA GLY A 88 21.89 -11.02 -2.87
C GLY A 88 22.75 -11.37 -1.64
N ARG A 89 22.46 -12.46 -0.91
CA ARG A 89 23.29 -12.96 0.20
C ARG A 89 24.31 -14.00 -0.23
N LYS A 90 25.22 -14.32 0.69
CA LYS A 90 26.20 -15.40 0.62
C LYS A 90 25.71 -16.63 1.39
N PHE A 91 26.11 -17.81 0.94
CA PHE A 91 25.84 -19.06 1.64
C PHE A 91 26.52 -19.07 3.01
N SER A 92 27.73 -18.50 3.13
CA SER A 92 28.46 -18.38 4.39
C SER A 92 27.92 -17.33 5.37
N ASP A 93 26.87 -16.56 5.03
CA ASP A 93 26.27 -15.60 5.99
C ASP A 93 25.76 -16.37 7.22
N SER A 94 26.11 -15.90 8.42
CA SER A 94 25.72 -16.57 9.68
C SER A 94 24.20 -16.72 9.83
N ILE A 95 23.43 -15.77 9.27
CA ILE A 95 21.97 -15.82 9.28
C ILE A 95 21.45 -16.90 8.32
N ILE A 96 22.04 -17.03 7.13
CA ILE A 96 21.71 -18.12 6.19
C ILE A 96 22.03 -19.47 6.84
N GLN A 97 23.19 -19.60 7.50
CA GLN A 97 23.57 -20.82 8.21
C GLN A 97 22.62 -21.18 9.37
N ALA A 98 22.02 -20.18 10.03
CA ALA A 98 20.99 -20.43 11.04
C ALA A 98 19.68 -20.94 10.40
N ASP A 99 19.25 -20.32 9.30
CA ASP A 99 18.02 -20.68 8.59
C ASP A 99 18.10 -22.03 7.84
N LEU A 100 19.31 -22.50 7.47
CA LEU A 100 19.52 -23.81 6.82
C LEU A 100 18.84 -24.97 7.54
N ASN A 101 18.85 -24.96 8.88
CA ASN A 101 18.28 -26.04 9.70
C ASN A 101 16.75 -25.99 9.79
N LEU A 102 16.13 -24.92 9.28
CA LEU A 102 14.69 -24.67 9.33
C LEU A 102 14.02 -24.89 7.96
N TRP A 103 14.78 -24.85 6.86
CA TRP A 103 14.27 -25.06 5.50
C TRP A 103 14.02 -26.55 5.20
N PRO A 104 12.86 -26.91 4.59
CA PRO A 104 12.58 -28.28 4.16
C PRO A 104 13.29 -28.68 2.86
N PHE A 105 13.95 -27.73 2.19
CA PHE A 105 14.68 -27.90 0.93
C PHE A 105 16.19 -27.76 1.14
N LYS A 106 16.97 -28.46 0.32
CA LYS A 106 18.44 -28.46 0.40
C LYS A 106 18.97 -27.17 -0.25
N VAL A 107 19.79 -26.42 0.49
CA VAL A 107 20.59 -25.29 -0.05
C VAL A 107 22.06 -25.67 -0.01
N VAL A 108 22.80 -25.33 -1.06
CA VAL A 108 24.23 -25.60 -1.20
C VAL A 108 24.98 -24.34 -1.62
N ALA A 109 26.28 -24.28 -1.34
CA ALA A 109 27.16 -23.25 -1.89
C ALA A 109 27.34 -23.45 -3.41
N GLY A 110 27.05 -22.41 -4.18
CA GLY A 110 27.35 -22.32 -5.61
C GLY A 110 28.60 -21.49 -5.88
N VAL A 111 28.74 -21.07 -7.15
CA VAL A 111 29.84 -20.19 -7.59
C VAL A 111 29.83 -18.88 -6.78
N ASN A 112 31.01 -18.39 -6.39
CA ASN A 112 31.21 -17.19 -5.57
C ASN A 112 30.48 -17.22 -4.21
N ASP A 113 30.30 -18.41 -3.63
CA ASP A 113 29.57 -18.63 -2.37
C ASP A 113 28.10 -18.15 -2.43
N LYS A 114 27.48 -18.19 -3.62
CA LYS A 114 26.06 -17.89 -3.78
C LYS A 114 25.20 -19.06 -3.24
N PRO A 115 24.17 -18.83 -2.42
CA PRO A 115 23.29 -19.92 -1.99
C PRO A 115 22.44 -20.40 -3.18
N MET A 116 22.53 -21.70 -3.48
CA MET A 116 21.81 -22.37 -4.56
C MET A 116 20.83 -23.38 -3.99
N ILE A 117 19.59 -23.33 -4.46
CA ILE A 117 18.49 -24.15 -3.98
C ILE A 117 18.38 -25.41 -4.84
N SER A 118 18.51 -26.58 -4.23
CA SER A 118 18.40 -27.88 -4.89
C SER A 118 16.94 -28.34 -4.93
N VAL A 119 16.48 -28.72 -6.13
CA VAL A 119 15.18 -29.34 -6.39
C VAL A 119 15.29 -30.49 -7.36
N GLU A 120 14.39 -31.47 -7.25
CA GLU A 120 14.19 -32.45 -8.31
C GLU A 120 13.09 -31.94 -9.27
N TYR A 121 13.40 -31.88 -10.56
CA TYR A 121 12.45 -31.51 -11.60
C TYR A 121 12.62 -32.41 -12.82
N LYS A 122 11.56 -33.16 -13.17
CA LYS A 122 11.57 -34.16 -14.26
C LYS A 122 12.62 -35.27 -14.08
N GLY A 123 12.87 -35.68 -12.84
CA GLY A 123 13.87 -36.71 -12.48
C GLY A 123 15.33 -36.24 -12.49
N GLU A 124 15.58 -34.93 -12.63
CA GLU A 124 16.92 -34.32 -12.55
C GLU A 124 17.04 -33.41 -11.33
N GLU A 125 18.15 -33.49 -10.58
CA GLU A 125 18.51 -32.46 -9.58
C GLU A 125 18.91 -31.17 -10.31
N LYS A 126 18.26 -30.05 -9.97
CA LYS A 126 18.56 -28.70 -10.49
C LYS A 126 18.90 -27.77 -9.34
N LEU A 127 19.92 -26.95 -9.56
CA LEU A 127 20.34 -25.90 -8.64
C LEU A 127 19.85 -24.56 -9.17
N LEU A 128 18.97 -23.90 -8.42
CA LEU A 128 18.35 -22.63 -8.79
C LEU A 128 18.75 -21.52 -7.82
N ALA A 129 19.07 -20.35 -8.35
CA ALA A 129 19.36 -19.16 -7.57
C ALA A 129 18.08 -18.51 -7.00
N ALA A 130 18.20 -17.73 -5.93
CA ALA A 130 17.07 -16.99 -5.36
C ALA A 130 16.39 -16.06 -6.38
N GLU A 131 17.18 -15.40 -7.24
CA GLU A 131 16.70 -14.54 -8.33
C GLU A 131 15.87 -15.33 -9.36
N GLU A 132 16.27 -16.57 -9.65
CA GLU A 132 15.52 -17.43 -10.56
C GLU A 132 14.15 -17.79 -9.95
N ILE A 133 14.07 -18.07 -8.65
CA ILE A 133 12.79 -18.35 -8.00
C ILE A 133 11.92 -17.09 -7.89
N SER A 134 12.50 -15.94 -7.49
CA SER A 134 11.81 -14.66 -7.48
C SER A 134 11.30 -14.27 -8.87
N SER A 135 12.05 -14.56 -9.95
CA SER A 135 11.59 -14.28 -11.31
C SER A 135 10.34 -15.06 -11.69
N MET A 136 10.16 -16.28 -11.17
CA MET A 136 8.96 -17.09 -11.43
C MET A 136 7.72 -16.49 -10.76
N ILE A 137 7.87 -15.93 -9.55
CA ILE A 137 6.81 -15.19 -8.86
C ILE A 137 6.49 -13.89 -9.60
N LEU A 138 7.51 -13.14 -10.04
CA LEU A 138 7.34 -11.91 -10.82
C LEU A 138 6.70 -12.17 -12.19
N THR A 139 7.01 -13.32 -12.82
CA THR A 139 6.35 -13.78 -14.06
C THR A 139 4.87 -14.00 -13.81
N LYS A 140 4.50 -14.64 -12.70
CA LYS A 140 3.08 -14.81 -12.32
C LYS A 140 2.37 -13.48 -12.02
N MET A 141 3.06 -12.52 -11.39
CA MET A 141 2.48 -11.18 -11.17
C MET A 141 2.25 -10.44 -12.50
N LYS A 142 3.17 -10.60 -13.45
CA LYS A 142 3.03 -10.11 -14.82
C LYS A 142 1.86 -10.80 -15.55
N GLU A 143 1.77 -12.13 -15.54
CA GLU A 143 0.67 -12.89 -16.16
C GLU A 143 -0.71 -12.44 -15.64
N ILE A 144 -0.84 -12.22 -14.33
CA ILE A 144 -2.07 -11.71 -13.70
C ILE A 144 -2.41 -10.31 -14.23
N ALA A 145 -1.42 -9.42 -14.35
CA ALA A 145 -1.63 -8.09 -14.89
C ALA A 145 -1.94 -8.08 -16.40
N GLU A 146 -1.28 -8.92 -17.20
CA GLU A 146 -1.52 -9.08 -18.63
C GLU A 146 -2.93 -9.62 -18.92
N ALA A 147 -3.40 -10.57 -18.11
CA ALA A 147 -4.77 -11.09 -18.18
C ALA A 147 -5.83 -10.02 -17.82
N PHE A 148 -5.53 -9.14 -16.85
CA PHE A 148 -6.45 -8.07 -16.44
C PHE A 148 -6.47 -6.88 -17.42
N LEU A 149 -5.34 -6.56 -18.05
CA LEU A 149 -5.20 -5.46 -18.99
C LEU A 149 -5.52 -5.85 -20.44
N GLU A 150 -5.69 -7.14 -20.72
CA GLU A 150 -5.82 -7.73 -22.06
C GLU A 150 -4.67 -7.30 -23.02
N SER A 151 -3.50 -7.03 -22.45
CA SER A 151 -2.38 -6.37 -23.12
C SER A 151 -1.03 -6.75 -22.50
N PRO A 152 0.05 -6.92 -23.28
CA PRO A 152 1.38 -7.23 -22.74
C PRO A 152 1.91 -6.16 -21.78
N VAL A 153 2.52 -6.59 -20.68
CA VAL A 153 3.12 -5.73 -19.66
C VAL A 153 4.63 -5.85 -19.75
N LYS A 154 5.29 -4.69 -19.89
CA LYS A 154 6.76 -4.61 -20.01
C LYS A 154 7.41 -3.86 -18.87
N ASN A 155 6.74 -2.88 -18.27
CA ASN A 155 7.36 -1.98 -17.29
C ASN A 155 6.87 -2.32 -15.88
N ALA A 156 7.76 -2.31 -14.89
CA ALA A 156 7.39 -2.55 -13.50
C ALA A 156 8.19 -1.69 -12.51
N VAL A 157 7.54 -1.31 -11.42
CA VAL A 157 8.17 -0.89 -10.17
C VAL A 157 8.01 -2.04 -9.17
N ILE A 158 9.12 -2.49 -8.58
CA ILE A 158 9.14 -3.63 -7.65
C ILE A 158 9.57 -3.15 -6.27
N THR A 159 8.88 -3.62 -5.23
CA THR A 159 9.19 -3.26 -3.84
C THR A 159 10.29 -4.13 -3.24
N VAL A 160 11.03 -3.58 -2.27
CA VAL A 160 11.99 -4.27 -1.41
C VAL A 160 11.95 -3.73 0.02
N PRO A 161 12.39 -4.50 1.04
CA PRO A 161 12.53 -4.03 2.40
C PRO A 161 13.46 -2.83 2.42
N ALA A 162 13.18 -1.84 3.26
CA ALA A 162 13.96 -0.62 3.25
C ALA A 162 15.42 -0.89 3.68
N TYR A 163 15.62 -1.90 4.55
CA TYR A 163 16.94 -2.39 4.97
C TYR A 163 17.70 -3.27 3.96
N PHE A 164 17.18 -3.51 2.74
CA PHE A 164 17.95 -4.22 1.69
C PHE A 164 19.18 -3.42 1.26
N ASN A 165 20.33 -4.10 1.21
CA ASN A 165 21.57 -3.55 0.66
C ASN A 165 21.61 -3.62 -0.89
N ASP A 166 22.62 -3.00 -1.49
CA ASP A 166 22.77 -2.90 -2.95
C ASP A 166 22.82 -4.26 -3.67
N SER A 167 23.43 -5.29 -3.07
CA SER A 167 23.47 -6.64 -3.62
C SER A 167 22.06 -7.24 -3.71
N GLN A 168 21.27 -7.09 -2.64
CA GLN A 168 19.90 -7.60 -2.60
C GLN A 168 18.99 -6.84 -3.56
N ARG A 169 19.09 -5.50 -3.61
CA ARG A 169 18.37 -4.64 -4.57
C ARG A 169 18.70 -5.00 -6.01
N LYS A 170 19.99 -5.23 -6.31
CA LYS A 170 20.44 -5.62 -7.63
C LYS A 170 19.91 -7.00 -8.02
N ALA A 171 19.99 -7.97 -7.12
CA ALA A 171 19.47 -9.31 -7.34
C ALA A 171 17.93 -9.32 -7.53
N THR A 172 17.16 -8.48 -6.83
CA THR A 172 15.73 -8.28 -7.12
C THR A 172 15.48 -7.64 -8.50
N GLN A 173 16.31 -6.67 -8.91
CA GLN A 173 16.24 -6.11 -10.26
C GLN A 173 16.50 -7.18 -11.34
N ASP A 174 17.51 -8.04 -11.11
CA ASP A 174 17.88 -9.12 -12.03
C ASP A 174 16.78 -10.20 -12.10
N ALA A 175 16.11 -10.51 -10.98
CA ALA A 175 14.91 -11.35 -10.98
C ALA A 175 13.78 -10.78 -11.86
N GLY A 176 13.58 -9.45 -11.83
CA GLY A 176 12.63 -8.77 -12.73
C GLY A 176 13.05 -8.85 -14.21
N ALA A 177 14.34 -8.70 -14.50
CA ALA A 177 14.86 -8.86 -15.86
C ALA A 177 14.66 -10.29 -16.39
N ILE A 178 14.91 -11.32 -15.56
CA ILE A 178 14.66 -12.73 -15.91
C ILE A 178 13.17 -12.99 -16.17
N ALA A 179 12.27 -12.32 -15.43
CA ALA A 179 10.82 -12.36 -15.66
C ALA A 179 10.35 -11.62 -16.94
N GLY A 180 11.27 -11.01 -17.70
CA GLY A 180 10.94 -10.22 -18.88
C GLY A 180 10.22 -8.91 -18.55
N LEU A 181 10.60 -8.27 -17.43
CA LEU A 181 10.16 -6.94 -17.01
C LEU A 181 11.33 -5.94 -17.08
N ASN A 182 11.08 -4.79 -17.68
CA ASN A 182 11.87 -3.58 -17.49
C ASN A 182 11.57 -3.01 -16.10
N VAL A 183 12.45 -3.27 -15.14
CA VAL A 183 12.36 -2.75 -13.77
C VAL A 183 12.74 -1.27 -13.76
N MET A 184 11.74 -0.40 -13.87
CA MET A 184 11.88 1.06 -13.93
C MET A 184 12.53 1.62 -12.68
N LYS A 185 12.15 1.08 -11.51
CA LYS A 185 12.63 1.48 -10.19
C LYS A 185 12.44 0.34 -9.18
N ILE A 186 13.42 0.16 -8.31
CA ILE A 186 13.25 -0.56 -7.04
C ILE A 186 12.86 0.48 -5.99
N ILE A 187 11.75 0.27 -5.28
CA ILE A 187 11.25 1.17 -4.24
C ILE A 187 11.21 0.47 -2.87
N ASN A 188 11.42 1.22 -1.79
CA ASN A 188 11.29 0.68 -0.44
C ASN A 188 9.80 0.47 -0.11
N GLU A 189 9.46 -0.67 0.50
CA GLU A 189 8.12 -1.01 0.98
C GLU A 189 7.45 0.11 1.81
N PRO A 190 8.09 0.66 2.86
CA PRO A 190 7.49 1.77 3.62
C PRO A 190 7.37 3.08 2.82
N THR A 191 8.22 3.33 1.81
CA THR A 191 8.06 4.49 0.92
C THR A 191 6.88 4.31 -0.03
N ALA A 192 6.65 3.09 -0.54
CA ALA A 192 5.47 2.77 -1.32
C ALA A 192 4.19 2.92 -0.46
N ALA A 193 4.18 2.40 0.77
CA ALA A 193 3.09 2.62 1.72
C ALA A 193 2.81 4.11 1.98
N ALA A 194 3.85 4.95 2.13
CA ALA A 194 3.69 6.39 2.29
C ALA A 194 3.12 7.08 1.03
N LEU A 195 3.48 6.64 -0.18
CA LEU A 195 2.87 7.13 -1.44
C LEU A 195 1.37 6.78 -1.50
N ALA A 196 0.99 5.56 -1.10
CA ALA A 196 -0.41 5.15 -1.05
C ALA A 196 -1.21 5.96 -0.02
N TYR A 197 -0.62 6.25 1.16
CA TYR A 197 -1.21 7.14 2.17
C TYR A 197 -1.40 8.56 1.63
N GLY A 198 -0.34 9.15 1.07
CA GLY A 198 -0.33 10.54 0.61
C GLY A 198 -1.39 10.79 -0.46
N LEU A 199 -1.52 9.89 -1.44
CA LEU A 199 -2.52 10.01 -2.50
C LEU A 199 -3.95 10.06 -1.95
N GLN A 200 -4.30 9.19 -1.00
CA GLN A 200 -5.64 9.17 -0.38
C GLN A 200 -5.96 10.42 0.46
N LYS A 201 -4.95 11.20 0.86
CA LYS A 201 -5.11 12.35 1.78
C LYS A 201 -4.95 13.72 1.13
N ARG A 202 -4.67 13.77 -0.18
CA ARG A 202 -4.34 15.01 -0.93
C ARG A 202 -5.28 16.18 -0.74
N GLY A 203 -6.58 15.94 -0.53
CA GLY A 203 -7.55 17.03 -0.30
C GLY A 203 -7.26 17.91 0.93
N ASN A 204 -6.41 17.48 1.87
CA ASN A 204 -6.21 18.11 3.18
C ASN A 204 -4.73 18.40 3.53
N CYS A 205 -3.80 18.51 2.58
CA CYS A 205 -2.35 18.51 2.86
C CYS A 205 -1.56 19.66 2.22
N PHE A 206 -1.77 20.89 2.71
CA PHE A 206 -0.91 22.07 2.43
C PHE A 206 0.26 22.24 3.43
N GLU A 207 0.24 21.50 4.54
CA GLU A 207 1.26 21.56 5.58
C GLU A 207 2.14 20.30 5.58
N GLU A 208 3.37 20.46 6.08
CA GLU A 208 4.36 19.38 6.20
C GLU A 208 3.93 18.33 7.23
N ARG A 209 3.74 17.07 6.79
CA ARG A 209 3.30 15.97 7.67
C ARG A 209 4.37 14.90 7.82
N ASN A 210 4.76 14.62 9.05
CA ASN A 210 5.59 13.45 9.36
C ASN A 210 4.71 12.21 9.55
N VAL A 211 4.82 11.24 8.67
CA VAL A 211 4.09 9.97 8.70
C VAL A 211 5.05 8.87 9.18
N PHE A 212 4.71 8.19 10.27
CA PHE A 212 5.42 7.00 10.72
C PHE A 212 4.79 5.78 10.07
N VAL A 213 5.55 5.06 9.24
CA VAL A 213 5.12 3.80 8.62
C VAL A 213 5.66 2.64 9.46
N PHE A 214 4.75 1.76 9.88
CA PHE A 214 5.05 0.50 10.57
C PHE A 214 4.66 -0.65 9.66
N ASP A 215 5.66 -1.34 9.10
CA ASP A 215 5.49 -2.45 8.18
C ASP A 215 5.92 -3.77 8.84
N LEU A 216 4.96 -4.61 9.19
CA LEU A 216 5.24 -5.93 9.77
C LEU A 216 4.60 -7.02 8.92
N GLY A 217 5.42 -7.59 8.03
CA GLY A 217 5.01 -8.55 7.02
C GLY A 217 5.01 -10.01 7.50
N GLY A 218 5.29 -10.91 6.56
CA GLY A 218 5.41 -12.35 6.81
C GLY A 218 6.74 -12.74 7.47
N GLY A 219 7.85 -12.20 6.99
CA GLY A 219 9.20 -12.49 7.50
C GLY A 219 10.11 -11.28 7.71
N THR A 220 9.64 -10.06 7.41
CA THR A 220 10.38 -8.81 7.57
C THR A 220 9.59 -7.79 8.38
N PHE A 221 10.32 -6.95 9.10
CA PHE A 221 9.83 -5.82 9.85
C PHE A 221 10.61 -4.57 9.45
N ASP A 222 9.93 -3.55 8.94
CA ASP A 222 10.54 -2.27 8.60
C ASP A 222 9.70 -1.14 9.24
N VAL A 223 10.38 -0.12 9.75
CA VAL A 223 9.78 1.13 10.19
C VAL A 223 10.45 2.28 9.49
N SER A 224 9.72 3.34 9.16
CA SER A 224 10.30 4.53 8.56
C SER A 224 9.50 5.78 8.91
N ILE A 225 10.19 6.91 9.01
CA ILE A 225 9.56 8.22 9.12
C ILE A 225 9.68 8.90 7.76
N VAL A 226 8.53 9.21 7.17
CA VAL A 226 8.43 9.88 5.87
C VAL A 226 7.79 11.24 6.09
N THR A 227 8.53 12.30 5.79
CA THR A 227 7.98 13.65 5.71
C THR A 227 7.35 13.83 4.34
N ILE A 228 6.07 14.20 4.32
CA ILE A 228 5.29 14.48 3.12
C ILE A 228 5.01 15.98 3.10
N LYS A 229 5.37 16.64 2.00
CA LYS A 229 5.08 18.06 1.76
C LYS A 229 4.84 18.24 0.27
N ASP A 230 3.67 18.77 -0.09
CA ASP A 230 3.20 18.81 -1.47
C ASP A 230 3.28 17.39 -2.10
N ASP A 231 3.94 17.24 -3.25
CA ASP A 231 4.26 15.94 -3.88
C ASP A 231 5.66 15.38 -3.52
N VAL A 232 6.35 15.97 -2.54
CA VAL A 232 7.68 15.53 -2.09
C VAL A 232 7.56 14.58 -0.89
N TYR A 233 8.18 13.40 -1.02
CA TYR A 233 8.22 12.35 -0.01
C TYR A 233 9.68 12.12 0.41
N GLU A 234 10.06 12.57 1.59
CA GLU A 234 11.42 12.47 2.12
C GLU A 234 11.48 11.47 3.27
N VAL A 235 12.29 10.41 3.13
CA VAL A 235 12.54 9.45 4.21
C VAL A 235 13.57 10.04 5.18
N LYS A 236 13.15 10.35 6.42
CA LYS A 236 14.04 10.91 7.47
C LYS A 236 14.90 9.83 8.12
N ALA A 237 14.33 8.67 8.40
CA ALA A 237 15.07 7.48 8.81
C ALA A 237 14.29 6.19 8.50
N THR A 238 15.02 5.09 8.53
CA THR A 238 14.51 3.71 8.44
C THR A 238 15.25 2.87 9.47
N ALA A 239 14.51 2.03 10.21
CA ALA A 239 15.07 0.92 10.96
C ALA A 239 14.28 -0.35 10.63
N GLY A 240 14.84 -1.54 10.88
CA GLY A 240 14.15 -2.78 10.57
C GLY A 240 14.92 -4.03 10.98
N ASP A 241 14.25 -5.16 10.83
CA ASP A 241 14.77 -6.51 11.02
C ASP A 241 14.30 -7.41 9.87
N THR A 242 15.24 -7.98 9.14
CA THR A 242 14.97 -8.86 7.99
C THR A 242 14.57 -10.29 8.40
N HIS A 243 14.60 -10.59 9.70
CA HIS A 243 14.30 -11.91 10.28
C HIS A 243 13.32 -11.78 11.46
N LEU A 244 12.28 -10.97 11.26
CA LEU A 244 11.19 -10.76 12.22
C LEU A 244 9.88 -10.52 11.47
N GLY A 245 8.90 -11.40 11.64
CA GLY A 245 7.58 -11.22 11.06
C GLY A 245 6.55 -12.22 11.55
N GLY A 246 5.46 -12.32 10.79
CA GLY A 246 4.35 -13.24 11.06
C GLY A 246 4.77 -14.70 11.26
N GLU A 247 5.79 -15.18 10.56
CA GLU A 247 6.25 -16.57 10.62
C GLU A 247 7.00 -16.89 11.92
N ASP A 248 7.70 -15.91 12.51
CA ASP A 248 8.35 -16.07 13.81
C ASP A 248 7.31 -16.25 14.92
N PHE A 249 6.18 -15.53 14.83
CA PHE A 249 5.03 -15.74 15.72
C PHE A 249 4.38 -17.11 15.51
N ASP A 250 4.32 -17.61 14.28
CA ASP A 250 3.83 -18.98 13.99
C ASP A 250 4.78 -20.03 14.60
N ASN A 251 6.10 -19.82 14.52
CA ASN A 251 7.12 -20.70 15.12
C ASN A 251 6.93 -20.82 16.63
N ARG A 252 6.72 -19.71 17.35
CA ARG A 252 6.47 -19.73 18.82
C ARG A 252 5.23 -20.55 19.19
N MET A 253 4.18 -20.51 18.38
CA MET A 253 2.98 -21.33 18.59
C MET A 253 3.27 -22.82 18.34
N ILE A 254 4.02 -23.15 17.28
CA ILE A 254 4.37 -24.53 16.94
C ILE A 254 5.25 -25.15 18.03
N ASP A 255 6.31 -24.47 18.47
CA ASP A 255 7.20 -24.96 19.52
C ASP A 255 6.45 -25.23 20.84
N PHE A 256 5.46 -24.39 21.15
CA PHE A 256 4.57 -24.59 22.29
C PHE A 256 3.70 -25.85 22.10
N PHE A 257 3.09 -26.04 20.92
CA PHE A 257 2.19 -27.16 20.67
C PHE A 257 2.87 -28.50 20.39
N VAL A 258 4.10 -28.53 19.87
CA VAL A 258 4.92 -29.74 19.81
C VAL A 258 5.19 -30.25 21.23
N LYS A 259 5.55 -29.35 22.15
CA LYS A 259 5.76 -29.67 23.57
C LYS A 259 4.46 -30.11 24.27
N ASP A 260 3.33 -29.45 23.96
CA ASP A 260 2.01 -29.84 24.49
C ASP A 260 1.55 -31.21 23.97
N PHE A 261 1.70 -31.48 22.67
CA PHE A 261 1.40 -32.78 22.05
C PHE A 261 2.24 -33.90 22.69
N ASN A 262 3.56 -33.70 22.83
CA ASN A 262 4.44 -34.67 23.48
C ASN A 262 4.06 -34.86 24.97
N LYS A 263 3.77 -33.77 25.70
CA LYS A 263 3.31 -33.85 27.10
C LYS A 263 2.04 -34.70 27.25
N LYS A 264 1.06 -34.51 26.36
CA LYS A 264 -0.23 -35.24 26.34
C LYS A 264 -0.07 -36.69 25.88
N ASN A 265 0.61 -36.93 24.77
CA ASN A 265 0.59 -38.21 24.03
C ASN A 265 1.87 -39.06 24.18
N LYS A 266 2.93 -38.54 24.84
CA LYS A 266 4.25 -39.18 25.01
C LYS A 266 4.98 -39.50 23.70
N VAL A 267 4.73 -38.70 22.69
CA VAL A 267 5.26 -38.84 21.33
C VAL A 267 5.75 -37.49 20.85
N ASP A 268 7.00 -37.42 20.40
CA ASP A 268 7.53 -36.22 19.77
C ASP A 268 7.22 -36.21 18.27
N ILE A 269 6.84 -35.04 17.76
CA ILE A 269 6.52 -34.78 16.35
C ILE A 269 7.51 -33.79 15.70
N SER A 270 8.52 -33.32 16.45
CA SER A 270 9.62 -32.47 15.96
C SER A 270 10.27 -33.04 14.69
N GLU A 271 10.57 -34.34 14.69
CA GLU A 271 11.17 -35.05 13.55
C GLU A 271 10.15 -35.51 12.49
N ASN A 272 8.89 -35.05 12.54
CA ASN A 272 7.88 -35.38 11.52
C ASN A 272 7.45 -34.15 10.70
N PRO A 273 8.03 -33.95 9.50
CA PRO A 273 7.66 -32.87 8.59
C PRO A 273 6.15 -32.80 8.32
N ARG A 274 5.49 -33.93 8.05
CA ARG A 274 4.05 -33.94 7.71
C ARG A 274 3.18 -33.45 8.87
N SER A 275 3.53 -33.77 10.12
CA SER A 275 2.82 -33.28 11.31
C SER A 275 3.11 -31.81 11.56
N LEU A 276 4.39 -31.38 11.59
CA LEU A 276 4.77 -29.99 11.80
C LEU A 276 4.09 -29.05 10.79
N ARG A 277 4.03 -29.44 9.51
CA ARG A 277 3.29 -28.73 8.47
C ARG A 277 1.85 -28.43 8.86
N ARG A 278 1.11 -29.49 9.23
CA ARG A 278 -0.34 -29.39 9.46
C ARG A 278 -0.64 -28.57 10.70
N LEU A 279 0.19 -28.74 11.74
CA LEU A 279 0.17 -27.91 12.93
C LEU A 279 0.47 -26.43 12.59
N ARG A 280 1.47 -26.14 11.75
CA ARG A 280 1.82 -24.79 11.29
C ARG A 280 0.67 -24.11 10.54
N THR A 281 0.03 -24.79 9.58
CA THR A 281 -1.15 -24.25 8.88
C THR A 281 -2.28 -23.89 9.85
N ALA A 282 -2.50 -24.72 10.88
CA ALA A 282 -3.51 -24.48 11.89
C ALA A 282 -3.10 -23.35 12.87
N CYS A 283 -1.82 -23.24 13.23
CA CYS A 283 -1.27 -22.14 14.03
C CYS A 283 -1.37 -20.79 13.30
N GLU A 284 -1.04 -20.73 12.01
CA GLU A 284 -1.18 -19.52 11.18
C GLU A 284 -2.64 -19.05 11.15
N ARG A 285 -3.58 -19.98 10.90
CA ARG A 285 -5.02 -19.69 10.93
C ARG A 285 -5.46 -19.18 12.31
N ALA A 286 -4.99 -19.81 13.39
CA ALA A 286 -5.29 -19.38 14.74
C ALA A 286 -4.72 -17.99 15.07
N LYS A 287 -3.48 -17.68 14.68
CA LYS A 287 -2.88 -16.34 14.82
C LYS A 287 -3.72 -15.27 14.12
N MET A 288 -4.15 -15.55 12.88
CA MET A 288 -5.04 -14.64 12.14
C MET A 288 -6.38 -14.45 12.87
N ASN A 289 -7.02 -15.54 13.31
CA ASN A 289 -8.27 -15.48 14.08
C ASN A 289 -8.10 -14.65 15.37
N LEU A 290 -7.01 -14.86 16.12
CA LEU A 290 -6.74 -14.17 17.39
C LEU A 290 -6.53 -12.66 17.25
N SER A 291 -6.32 -12.16 16.03
CA SER A 291 -6.33 -10.72 15.77
C SER A 291 -7.74 -10.10 15.92
N PHE A 292 -8.79 -10.91 15.79
CA PHE A 292 -10.19 -10.50 15.88
C PHE A 292 -10.89 -11.06 17.12
N VAL A 293 -10.76 -12.36 17.39
CA VAL A 293 -11.36 -13.04 18.56
C VAL A 293 -10.39 -13.19 19.74
N LYS A 294 -10.91 -13.41 20.95
CA LYS A 294 -10.10 -13.55 22.18
C LYS A 294 -9.47 -14.93 22.33
N GLU A 295 -10.03 -15.96 21.70
CA GLU A 295 -9.57 -17.35 21.75
C GLU A 295 -10.02 -18.09 20.50
N THR A 296 -9.35 -19.21 20.18
CA THR A 296 -9.66 -20.06 19.04
C THR A 296 -9.10 -21.47 19.27
N THR A 297 -9.78 -22.49 18.76
CA THR A 297 -9.30 -23.88 18.84
C THR A 297 -8.41 -24.21 17.64
N ILE A 298 -7.31 -24.91 17.89
CA ILE A 298 -6.41 -25.44 16.87
C ILE A 298 -6.70 -26.93 16.75
N GLU A 299 -7.21 -27.32 15.59
CA GLU A 299 -7.72 -28.66 15.32
C GLU A 299 -7.01 -29.25 14.09
N VAL A 300 -6.49 -30.47 14.23
CA VAL A 300 -5.83 -31.23 13.16
C VAL A 300 -6.09 -32.73 13.34
N ASP A 301 -7.00 -33.27 12.54
CA ASP A 301 -7.34 -34.71 12.53
C ASP A 301 -6.12 -35.58 12.23
N SER A 302 -5.88 -36.64 12.99
CA SER A 302 -4.77 -37.59 12.79
C SER A 302 -3.42 -36.88 12.57
N LEU A 303 -3.09 -35.91 13.43
CA LEU A 303 -1.86 -35.11 13.35
C LEU A 303 -0.62 -36.00 13.24
N PHE A 304 -0.54 -37.06 14.05
CA PHE A 304 0.52 -38.06 14.02
C PHE A 304 -0.02 -39.44 14.44
N GLN A 305 0.32 -40.50 13.69
CA GLN A 305 -0.07 -41.90 13.97
C GLN A 305 -1.57 -42.12 14.31
N GLY A 306 -2.47 -41.36 13.66
CA GLY A 306 -3.92 -41.45 13.90
C GLY A 306 -4.41 -40.71 15.14
N ILE A 307 -3.52 -40.05 15.90
CA ILE A 307 -3.88 -39.21 17.05
C ILE A 307 -4.31 -37.83 16.55
N ASP A 308 -5.57 -37.47 16.79
CA ASP A 308 -6.09 -36.12 16.54
C ASP A 308 -5.45 -35.09 17.48
N PHE A 309 -5.27 -33.87 17.00
CA PHE A 309 -4.86 -32.75 17.83
C PHE A 309 -5.99 -31.74 17.97
N CYS A 310 -6.34 -31.42 19.22
CA CYS A 310 -7.25 -30.34 19.58
C CYS A 310 -6.66 -29.61 20.78
N SER A 311 -6.47 -28.29 20.67
CA SER A 311 -6.03 -27.46 21.79
C SER A 311 -6.52 -26.01 21.66
N LEU A 312 -6.92 -25.41 22.78
CA LEU A 312 -7.34 -24.01 22.84
C LEU A 312 -6.10 -23.09 22.84
N MET A 313 -6.12 -22.03 22.03
CA MET A 313 -5.22 -20.88 22.16
C MET A 313 -6.02 -19.63 22.53
N THR A 314 -5.57 -18.92 23.56
CA THR A 314 -6.09 -17.59 23.90
C THR A 314 -5.15 -16.50 23.40
N ARG A 315 -5.68 -15.30 23.13
CA ARG A 315 -4.88 -14.15 22.71
C ARG A 315 -3.82 -13.80 23.77
N SER A 316 -4.18 -13.86 25.05
CA SER A 316 -3.24 -13.67 26.16
C SER A 316 -2.06 -14.64 26.10
N LYS A 317 -2.30 -15.93 25.83
CA LYS A 317 -1.21 -16.91 25.72
C LYS A 317 -0.36 -16.70 24.46
N PHE A 318 -0.99 -16.35 23.34
CA PHE A 318 -0.24 -15.94 22.13
C PHE A 318 0.64 -14.71 22.39
N GLU A 319 0.15 -13.71 23.12
CA GLU A 319 0.92 -12.52 23.47
C GLU A 319 2.07 -12.82 24.43
N GLU A 320 1.88 -13.74 25.39
CA GLU A 320 2.92 -14.22 26.30
C GLU A 320 4.07 -14.92 25.54
N LEU A 321 3.75 -15.80 24.59
CA LEU A 321 4.72 -16.56 23.79
C LEU A 321 5.59 -15.69 22.86
N ASN A 322 5.15 -14.46 22.58
CA ASN A 322 5.76 -13.54 21.62
C ASN A 322 6.22 -12.22 22.26
N LYS A 323 6.19 -12.12 23.59
CA LYS A 323 6.46 -10.87 24.33
C LYS A 323 7.80 -10.24 23.99
N ASP A 324 8.85 -11.04 23.89
CA ASP A 324 10.22 -10.61 23.54
C ASP A 324 10.30 -10.08 22.10
N LEU A 325 9.59 -10.72 21.15
CA LEU A 325 9.53 -10.26 19.76
C LEU A 325 8.76 -8.94 19.64
N PHE A 326 7.70 -8.75 20.44
CA PHE A 326 6.98 -7.47 20.49
C PHE A 326 7.81 -6.34 21.12
N VAL A 327 8.62 -6.64 22.14
CA VAL A 327 9.61 -5.67 22.68
C VAL A 327 10.61 -5.30 21.58
N LYS A 328 11.19 -6.27 20.88
CA LYS A 328 12.11 -6.03 19.76
C LYS A 328 11.49 -5.16 18.65
N CYS A 329 10.19 -5.30 18.40
CA CYS A 329 9.46 -4.40 17.48
C CYS A 329 9.51 -2.94 17.97
N MET A 330 9.21 -2.71 19.26
CA MET A 330 9.18 -1.38 19.86
C MET A 330 10.58 -0.76 20.02
N ASP A 331 11.61 -1.55 20.36
CA ASP A 331 13.01 -1.10 20.39
C ASP A 331 13.44 -0.49 19.03
N THR A 332 12.96 -1.09 17.94
CA THR A 332 13.22 -0.63 16.57
C THR A 332 12.43 0.63 16.22
N VAL A 333 11.19 0.77 16.72
CA VAL A 333 10.38 2.00 16.62
C VAL A 333 11.07 3.16 17.32
N GLU A 334 11.57 2.95 18.53
CA GLU A 334 12.34 3.93 19.29
C GLU A 334 13.62 4.34 18.56
N LYS A 335 14.39 3.36 18.09
CA LYS A 335 15.59 3.60 17.28
C LYS A 335 15.29 4.46 16.04
N CYS A 336 14.21 4.17 15.31
CA CYS A 336 13.83 4.92 14.11
C CYS A 336 13.58 6.41 14.38
N LEU A 337 12.90 6.75 15.48
CA LEU A 337 12.69 8.14 15.90
C LEU A 337 14.00 8.82 16.32
N ALA A 338 14.85 8.11 17.07
CA ALA A 338 16.14 8.63 17.49
C ALA A 338 17.07 8.92 16.30
N ASP A 339 17.16 8.00 15.33
CA ASP A 339 17.95 8.16 14.11
C ASP A 339 17.39 9.31 13.23
N ALA A 340 16.06 9.44 13.13
CA ALA A 340 15.41 10.55 12.42
C ALA A 340 15.56 11.91 13.11
N LYS A 341 15.86 11.93 14.42
CA LYS A 341 15.83 13.12 15.29
C LYS A 341 14.45 13.81 15.29
N VAL A 342 13.39 13.01 15.15
CA VAL A 342 11.99 13.46 15.12
C VAL A 342 11.38 13.21 16.49
N ASP A 343 10.81 14.25 17.11
CA ASP A 343 10.09 14.08 18.37
C ASP A 343 8.75 13.36 18.12
N LYS A 344 8.37 12.44 19.01
CA LYS A 344 7.16 11.62 18.83
C LYS A 344 5.86 12.40 18.79
N ASN A 345 5.79 13.61 19.36
CA ASN A 345 4.63 14.49 19.25
C ASN A 345 4.49 15.08 17.83
N SER A 346 5.61 15.22 17.10
CA SER A 346 5.64 15.76 15.74
C SER A 346 5.34 14.72 14.65
N VAL A 347 5.16 13.44 15.01
CA VAL A 347 4.57 12.42 14.13
C VAL A 347 3.08 12.71 14.01
N HIS A 348 2.61 12.99 12.80
CA HIS A 348 1.22 13.39 12.52
C HIS A 348 0.30 12.17 12.44
N ASP A 349 0.74 11.14 11.73
CA ASP A 349 -0.02 9.93 11.42
C ASP A 349 0.86 8.69 11.58
N VAL A 350 0.26 7.58 12.03
CA VAL A 350 0.93 6.26 12.14
C VAL A 350 0.23 5.30 11.18
N VAL A 351 0.90 4.90 10.11
CA VAL A 351 0.37 4.03 9.05
C VAL A 351 0.82 2.60 9.27
N LEU A 352 -0.15 1.69 9.35
CA LEU A 352 0.09 0.26 9.49
C LEU A 352 0.04 -0.44 8.13
N VAL A 353 1.11 -1.14 7.77
CA VAL A 353 1.18 -2.03 6.60
C VAL A 353 1.80 -3.38 6.97
N GLY A 354 1.68 -4.35 6.05
CA GLY A 354 2.07 -5.73 6.32
C GLY A 354 1.03 -6.46 7.18
N GLY A 355 0.76 -7.73 6.84
CA GLY A 355 -0.39 -8.44 7.40
C GLY A 355 -0.35 -8.70 8.92
N SER A 356 0.84 -8.70 9.53
CA SER A 356 1.02 -8.94 10.96
C SER A 356 0.85 -7.67 11.81
N SER A 357 0.79 -6.48 11.20
CA SER A 357 0.41 -5.23 11.88
C SER A 357 -1.03 -5.26 12.45
N ARG A 358 -1.83 -6.25 12.06
CA ARG A 358 -3.17 -6.55 12.59
C ARG A 358 -3.17 -7.11 14.02
N ILE A 359 -2.03 -7.53 14.57
CA ILE A 359 -1.93 -8.08 15.93
C ILE A 359 -2.31 -6.99 16.96
N PRO A 360 -3.39 -7.16 17.75
CA PRO A 360 -3.89 -6.11 18.64
C PRO A 360 -2.88 -5.64 19.68
N LYS A 361 -1.98 -6.52 20.15
CA LYS A 361 -0.96 -6.15 21.13
C LYS A 361 0.03 -5.13 20.58
N LEU A 362 0.46 -5.27 19.33
CA LEU A 362 1.35 -4.32 18.67
C LEU A 362 0.64 -2.99 18.40
N GLN A 363 -0.63 -3.03 17.98
CA GLN A 363 -1.43 -1.81 17.84
C GLN A 363 -1.55 -1.05 19.16
N ASN A 364 -1.88 -1.75 20.26
CA ASN A 364 -1.96 -1.13 21.59
C ASN A 364 -0.62 -0.52 22.03
N LEU A 365 0.50 -1.23 21.81
CA LEU A 365 1.85 -0.72 22.13
C LEU A 365 2.20 0.52 21.31
N LEU A 366 1.87 0.55 20.01
CA LEU A 366 2.05 1.72 19.15
C LEU A 366 1.19 2.90 19.59
N GLN A 367 -0.09 2.68 19.95
CA GLN A 367 -0.96 3.74 20.48
C GLN A 367 -0.41 4.31 21.78
N GLU A 368 -0.02 3.46 22.75
CA GLU A 368 0.59 3.89 24.01
C GLU A 368 1.86 4.72 23.77
N PHE A 369 2.73 4.23 22.89
CA PHE A 369 3.99 4.89 22.54
C PHE A 369 3.78 6.27 21.89
N PHE A 370 2.87 6.36 20.92
CA PHE A 370 2.43 7.59 20.26
C PHE A 370 1.29 8.33 21.00
N LEU A 371 1.26 8.24 22.34
CA LEU A 371 0.44 9.09 23.23
C LEU A 371 -1.07 9.02 22.99
N GLY A 372 -1.59 7.83 22.70
CA GLY A 372 -3.00 7.56 22.44
C GLY A 372 -3.48 7.91 21.03
N LYS A 373 -2.57 8.29 20.12
CA LYS A 373 -2.88 8.64 18.73
C LYS A 373 -3.57 7.49 17.99
N ASP A 374 -4.59 7.82 17.20
CA ASP A 374 -5.26 6.84 16.33
C ASP A 374 -4.33 6.33 15.24
N LEU A 375 -4.28 5.01 15.08
CA LEU A 375 -3.55 4.36 14.00
C LEU A 375 -4.37 4.44 12.71
N CYS A 376 -3.71 4.76 11.60
CA CYS A 376 -4.35 4.94 10.31
C CYS A 376 -4.88 3.60 9.77
N LYS A 377 -6.19 3.55 9.50
CA LYS A 377 -6.93 2.38 8.98
C LYS A 377 -7.56 2.61 7.60
N SER A 378 -7.25 3.73 6.92
CA SER A 378 -7.85 4.05 5.62
C SER A 378 -7.26 3.27 4.45
N ILE A 379 -6.11 2.62 4.66
CA ILE A 379 -5.41 1.79 3.67
C ILE A 379 -5.48 0.34 4.13
N ASN A 380 -5.67 -0.60 3.21
CA ASN A 380 -5.57 -2.03 3.52
C ASN A 380 -4.08 -2.43 3.68
N PRO A 381 -3.64 -2.97 4.84
CA PRO A 381 -2.24 -3.32 5.09
C PRO A 381 -1.59 -4.28 4.07
N ASP A 382 -2.38 -5.13 3.40
CA ASP A 382 -1.86 -6.10 2.41
C ASP A 382 -1.83 -5.54 0.96
N GLU A 383 -2.41 -4.36 0.73
CA GLU A 383 -2.57 -3.76 -0.60
C GLU A 383 -1.76 -2.47 -0.76
N ALA A 384 -1.51 -1.76 0.36
CA ALA A 384 -0.87 -0.44 0.41
C ALA A 384 0.47 -0.36 -0.37
N ILE A 385 1.29 -1.40 -0.24
CA ILE A 385 2.64 -1.45 -0.81
C ILE A 385 2.56 -1.58 -2.34
N ALA A 386 1.78 -2.52 -2.86
CA ALA A 386 1.57 -2.66 -4.31
C ALA A 386 0.86 -1.45 -4.91
N TYR A 387 -0.13 -0.89 -4.20
CA TYR A 387 -0.82 0.35 -4.56
C TYR A 387 0.19 1.49 -4.77
N GLY A 388 1.04 1.76 -3.78
CA GLY A 388 2.06 2.81 -3.86
C GLY A 388 3.13 2.57 -4.92
N ALA A 389 3.50 1.30 -5.16
CA ALA A 389 4.37 0.94 -6.28
C ALA A 389 3.73 1.27 -7.64
N ALA A 390 2.42 1.11 -7.79
CA ALA A 390 1.70 1.48 -9.01
C ALA A 390 1.56 3.01 -9.17
N VAL A 391 1.38 3.77 -8.08
CA VAL A 391 1.50 5.25 -8.10
C VAL A 391 2.89 5.66 -8.60
N GLN A 392 3.95 5.05 -8.06
CA GLN A 392 5.33 5.30 -8.50
C GLN A 392 5.55 4.92 -9.97
N ALA A 393 4.93 3.85 -10.46
CA ALA A 393 5.00 3.43 -11.85
C ALA A 393 4.32 4.46 -12.78
N ALA A 394 3.15 4.98 -12.41
CA ALA A 394 2.43 6.02 -13.17
C ALA A 394 3.20 7.35 -13.23
N LEU A 395 3.84 7.74 -12.13
CA LEU A 395 4.75 8.90 -12.07
C LEU A 395 5.93 8.74 -13.05
N LEU A 396 6.54 7.56 -13.12
CA LEU A 396 7.69 7.30 -14.00
C LEU A 396 7.32 7.09 -15.47
N ALA A 397 6.06 6.77 -15.77
CA ALA A 397 5.54 6.65 -17.14
C ALA A 397 5.21 8.01 -17.80
N GLU A 398 5.33 9.12 -17.04
CA GLU A 398 4.88 10.49 -17.36
C GLU A 398 3.35 10.68 -17.43
N ASN A 399 2.55 9.61 -17.23
CA ASN A 399 1.08 9.67 -17.23
C ASN A 399 0.51 10.58 -16.13
N LEU A 400 1.10 10.56 -14.93
CA LEU A 400 0.57 11.33 -13.80
C LEU A 400 0.94 12.81 -13.89
N SER A 401 2.20 13.14 -14.21
CA SER A 401 2.72 14.51 -14.20
C SER A 401 2.01 15.42 -15.21
N ILE A 402 1.71 14.91 -16.40
CA ILE A 402 1.00 15.68 -17.44
C ILE A 402 -0.44 15.98 -17.00
N ARG A 403 -1.11 15.03 -16.34
CA ARG A 403 -2.48 15.20 -15.83
C ARG A 403 -2.57 16.07 -14.59
N MET A 404 -1.61 16.00 -13.67
CA MET A 404 -1.53 16.91 -12.52
C MET A 404 -1.41 18.38 -12.96
N ILE A 405 -0.62 18.62 -14.01
CA ILE A 405 -0.51 19.95 -14.62
C ILE A 405 -1.87 20.36 -15.22
N GLN A 406 -2.53 19.49 -16.00
CA GLN A 406 -3.84 19.78 -16.59
C GLN A 406 -4.96 19.97 -15.56
N GLU A 407 -4.98 19.20 -14.47
CA GLU A 407 -5.96 19.36 -13.38
C GLU A 407 -5.69 20.63 -12.58
N ALA A 408 -4.42 20.97 -12.28
CA ALA A 408 -4.06 22.21 -11.61
C ALA A 408 -4.32 23.45 -12.49
N GLU A 409 -4.10 23.36 -13.80
CA GLU A 409 -4.50 24.38 -14.78
C GLU A 409 -6.03 24.53 -14.81
N MET A 410 -6.78 23.42 -14.85
CA MET A 410 -8.25 23.44 -14.85
C MET A 410 -8.82 24.05 -13.56
N TYR A 411 -8.30 23.68 -12.38
CA TYR A 411 -8.72 24.29 -11.11
C TYR A 411 -8.37 25.78 -11.05
N LYS A 412 -7.21 26.19 -11.57
CA LYS A 412 -6.84 27.60 -11.66
C LYS A 412 -7.78 28.37 -12.60
N ASP A 413 -8.12 27.82 -13.76
CA ASP A 413 -9.06 28.42 -14.71
C ASP A 413 -10.48 28.52 -14.12
N ASP A 414 -10.90 27.54 -13.33
CA ASP A 414 -12.21 27.55 -12.66
C ASP A 414 -12.25 28.50 -11.45
N ASP A 415 -11.15 28.60 -10.68
CA ASP A 415 -10.96 29.61 -9.62
C ASP A 415 -10.96 31.04 -10.22
N GLU A 416 -10.33 31.23 -11.38
CA GLU A 416 -10.29 32.52 -12.11
C GLU A 416 -11.68 32.91 -12.63
N LYS A 417 -12.42 31.99 -13.28
CA LYS A 417 -13.83 32.21 -13.68
C LYS A 417 -14.75 32.47 -12.48
N PHE A 418 -14.57 31.76 -11.38
CA PHE A 418 -15.36 31.98 -10.16
C PHE A 418 -15.09 33.37 -9.58
N LYS A 419 -13.82 33.78 -9.56
CA LYS A 419 -13.41 35.13 -9.14
C LYS A 419 -14.02 36.21 -10.05
N GLU A 420 -13.91 36.08 -11.37
CA GLU A 420 -14.54 37.00 -12.34
C GLU A 420 -16.06 37.09 -12.14
N LYS A 421 -16.75 35.96 -11.95
CA LYS A 421 -18.19 35.91 -11.67
C LYS A 421 -18.55 36.64 -10.38
N VAL A 422 -17.74 36.51 -9.33
CA VAL A 422 -17.92 37.22 -8.05
C VAL A 422 -17.66 38.72 -8.21
N GLU A 423 -16.61 39.14 -8.93
CA GLU A 423 -16.31 40.54 -9.20
C GLU A 423 -17.42 41.22 -10.02
N ALA A 424 -17.91 40.57 -11.08
CA ALA A 424 -19.02 41.07 -11.89
C ALA A 424 -20.33 41.20 -11.09
N LYS A 425 -20.62 40.23 -10.22
CA LYS A 425 -21.77 40.26 -9.30
C LYS A 425 -21.67 41.42 -8.31
N ILE A 426 -20.51 41.62 -7.66
CA ILE A 426 -20.29 42.72 -6.72
C ILE A 426 -20.45 44.07 -7.43
N ALA A 427 -19.88 44.22 -8.64
CA ALA A 427 -20.01 45.43 -9.45
C ALA A 427 -21.47 45.74 -9.82
N LEU A 428 -22.31 44.72 -10.06
CA LEU A 428 -23.75 44.88 -10.25
C LEU A 428 -24.45 45.30 -8.95
N GLU A 429 -24.16 44.64 -7.83
CA GLU A 429 -24.75 44.91 -6.51
C GLU A 429 -24.49 46.34 -6.02
N GLU A 430 -23.23 46.80 -6.09
CA GLU A 430 -22.86 48.18 -5.78
C GLU A 430 -23.59 49.20 -6.65
N TYR A 431 -23.75 48.90 -7.94
CA TYR A 431 -24.39 49.80 -8.90
C TYR A 431 -25.90 49.87 -8.69
N VAL A 432 -26.56 48.73 -8.45
CA VAL A 432 -27.98 48.64 -8.07
C VAL A 432 -28.25 49.38 -6.76
N TYR A 433 -27.37 49.25 -5.76
CA TYR A 433 -27.48 49.98 -4.50
C TYR A 433 -27.35 51.50 -4.71
N LYS A 434 -26.30 51.95 -5.42
CA LYS A 434 -26.08 53.36 -5.77
C LYS A 434 -27.28 53.97 -6.51
N MET A 435 -27.82 53.26 -7.51
CA MET A 435 -29.00 53.70 -8.25
C MET A 435 -30.24 53.81 -7.35
N SER A 436 -30.45 52.84 -6.48
CA SER A 436 -31.58 52.82 -5.54
C SER A 436 -31.56 54.05 -4.62
N ALA A 437 -30.41 54.31 -3.97
CA ALA A 437 -30.23 55.46 -3.08
C ALA A 437 -30.43 56.82 -3.79
N PHE A 438 -29.99 56.94 -5.05
CA PHE A 438 -30.17 58.16 -5.85
C PHE A 438 -31.64 58.39 -6.27
N MET A 439 -32.40 57.31 -6.49
CA MET A 439 -33.83 57.39 -6.80
C MET A 439 -34.70 57.71 -5.58
N GLU A 440 -34.21 57.40 -4.37
CA GLU A 440 -34.81 57.76 -3.08
C GLU A 440 -34.59 59.24 -2.69
N ASP A 441 -33.56 59.93 -3.21
CA ASP A 441 -33.39 61.38 -2.99
C ASP A 441 -34.48 62.18 -3.73
N ALA A 442 -35.41 62.75 -2.97
CA ALA A 442 -36.52 63.57 -3.47
C ALA A 442 -36.09 64.78 -4.33
N LYS A 443 -34.89 65.35 -4.14
CA LYS A 443 -34.36 66.47 -4.96
C LYS A 443 -33.91 66.05 -6.36
N VAL A 444 -33.62 64.75 -6.52
CA VAL A 444 -33.16 64.13 -7.76
C VAL A 444 -34.35 63.48 -8.46
N SER A 445 -35.10 62.66 -7.72
CA SER A 445 -36.32 61.96 -8.16
C SER A 445 -37.37 62.91 -8.78
N SER A 446 -37.40 64.18 -8.35
CA SER A 446 -38.30 65.23 -8.88
C SER A 446 -37.84 65.88 -10.21
N LYS A 447 -36.60 65.67 -10.64
CA LYS A 447 -36.06 66.17 -11.92
C LYS A 447 -36.18 65.16 -13.07
N ILE A 448 -36.42 63.90 -12.75
CA ILE A 448 -36.53 62.79 -13.71
C ILE A 448 -37.98 62.69 -14.20
N LYS A 449 -38.20 62.51 -15.51
CA LYS A 449 -39.55 62.35 -16.07
C LYS A 449 -40.19 61.05 -15.57
N SER A 450 -41.50 61.06 -15.34
CA SER A 450 -42.24 59.90 -14.82
C SER A 450 -42.09 58.62 -15.66
N SER A 451 -41.90 58.73 -16.98
CA SER A 451 -41.60 57.60 -17.86
C SER A 451 -40.18 57.05 -17.67
N GLN A 452 -39.19 57.92 -17.47
CA GLN A 452 -37.80 57.51 -17.20
C GLN A 452 -37.69 56.87 -15.81
N LYS A 453 -38.37 57.44 -14.80
CA LYS A 453 -38.42 56.89 -13.44
C LYS A 453 -38.90 55.44 -13.42
N LYS A 454 -40.01 55.13 -14.10
CA LYS A 454 -40.52 53.75 -14.23
C LYS A 454 -39.52 52.80 -14.89
N ASN A 455 -38.80 53.25 -15.92
CA ASN A 455 -37.80 52.43 -16.61
C ASN A 455 -36.57 52.15 -15.72
N ILE A 456 -36.15 53.11 -14.90
CA ILE A 456 -35.08 52.94 -13.92
C ILE A 456 -35.51 51.96 -12.82
N GLU A 457 -36.71 52.14 -12.25
CA GLU A 457 -37.27 51.26 -11.22
C GLU A 457 -37.42 49.81 -11.71
N ALA A 458 -37.88 49.61 -12.94
CA ALA A 458 -37.96 48.29 -13.56
C ALA A 458 -36.57 47.65 -13.75
N ALA A 459 -35.58 48.38 -14.25
CA ALA A 459 -34.23 47.87 -14.42
C ALA A 459 -33.54 47.53 -13.08
N ILE A 460 -33.76 48.35 -12.03
CA ILE A 460 -33.32 48.05 -10.66
C ILE A 460 -33.97 46.76 -10.16
N GLY A 461 -35.25 46.54 -10.46
CA GLY A 461 -35.98 45.30 -10.15
C GLY A 461 -35.33 44.08 -10.79
N GLU A 462 -35.11 44.11 -12.12
CA GLU A 462 -34.42 43.03 -12.84
C GLU A 462 -33.01 42.74 -12.27
N GLY A 463 -32.25 43.79 -11.93
CA GLY A 463 -30.92 43.64 -11.31
C GLY A 463 -30.97 42.98 -9.94
N ARG A 464 -31.97 43.30 -9.11
CA ARG A 464 -32.19 42.63 -7.81
C ARG A 464 -32.63 41.17 -7.98
N GLU A 465 -33.55 40.88 -8.90
CA GLU A 465 -33.98 39.50 -9.18
C GLU A 465 -32.81 38.60 -9.63
N LEU A 466 -31.87 39.14 -10.41
CA LEU A 466 -30.66 38.44 -10.82
C LEU A 466 -29.66 38.22 -9.66
N LEU A 467 -29.59 39.16 -8.72
CA LEU A 467 -28.73 39.05 -7.53
C LEU A 467 -29.33 38.13 -6.45
N ASP A 468 -30.64 38.18 -6.22
CA ASP A 468 -31.34 37.41 -5.18
C ASP A 468 -31.75 35.99 -5.65
N GLY A 469 -31.68 35.72 -6.97
CA GLY A 469 -32.06 34.46 -7.59
C GLY A 469 -31.07 33.29 -7.37
N ASN A 470 -31.41 32.11 -7.89
CA ASN A 470 -30.53 30.93 -7.80
C ASN A 470 -29.31 31.07 -8.73
N GLN A 471 -28.14 31.31 -8.13
CA GLN A 471 -26.90 31.66 -8.83
C GLN A 471 -26.18 30.48 -9.49
N GLN A 472 -26.75 29.26 -9.39
CA GLN A 472 -26.15 28.03 -9.90
C GLN A 472 -26.09 27.96 -11.44
N ASN A 473 -27.01 28.64 -12.14
CA ASN A 473 -27.10 28.66 -13.61
C ASN A 473 -26.85 30.05 -14.23
N VAL A 474 -26.37 31.03 -13.45
CA VAL A 474 -26.09 32.40 -13.92
C VAL A 474 -24.63 32.49 -14.35
N GLU A 475 -24.34 33.01 -15.53
CA GLU A 475 -22.97 33.18 -16.05
C GLU A 475 -22.41 34.59 -15.72
N THR A 476 -21.09 34.77 -15.78
CA THR A 476 -20.44 36.08 -15.57
C THR A 476 -21.04 37.16 -16.49
N ALA A 477 -21.29 36.78 -17.76
CA ALA A 477 -21.88 37.65 -18.76
C ALA A 477 -23.28 38.14 -18.40
N ASP A 478 -24.07 37.41 -17.62
CA ASP A 478 -25.42 37.86 -17.21
C ASP A 478 -25.33 39.08 -16.28
N PHE A 479 -24.41 39.06 -15.32
CA PHE A 479 -24.15 40.18 -14.42
C PHE A 479 -23.59 41.39 -15.19
N GLU A 480 -22.64 41.17 -16.11
CA GLU A 480 -22.07 42.23 -16.94
C GLU A 480 -23.11 42.88 -17.88
N ASN A 481 -23.93 42.06 -18.54
CA ASN A 481 -25.00 42.54 -19.43
C ASN A 481 -26.06 43.33 -18.65
N CYS A 482 -26.45 42.87 -17.45
CA CYS A 482 -27.35 43.59 -16.57
C CYS A 482 -26.75 44.94 -16.12
N LEU A 483 -25.47 44.95 -15.70
CA LEU A 483 -24.74 46.15 -15.30
C LEU A 483 -24.62 47.15 -16.47
N HIS A 484 -24.32 46.68 -17.67
CA HIS A 484 -24.27 47.51 -18.87
C HIS A 484 -25.65 48.10 -19.22
N LYS A 485 -26.72 47.31 -19.14
CA LYS A 485 -28.10 47.78 -19.32
C LYS A 485 -28.44 48.90 -18.31
N LEU A 486 -28.17 48.67 -17.02
CA LEU A 486 -28.37 49.67 -15.95
C LEU A 486 -27.58 50.96 -16.19
N ARG A 487 -26.29 50.86 -16.54
CA ARG A 487 -25.43 52.00 -16.92
C ARG A 487 -26.02 52.78 -18.09
N SER A 488 -26.38 52.12 -19.19
CA SER A 488 -26.96 52.77 -20.37
C SER A 488 -28.26 53.54 -20.11
N ILE A 489 -29.04 53.12 -19.10
CA ILE A 489 -30.29 53.78 -18.71
C ILE A 489 -30.02 54.97 -17.77
N PHE A 490 -29.03 54.85 -16.89
CA PHE A 490 -28.88 55.72 -15.73
C PHE A 490 -27.75 56.75 -15.84
N ASP A 491 -26.59 56.39 -16.41
CA ASP A 491 -25.47 57.32 -16.61
C ASP A 491 -25.85 58.59 -17.41
N PRO A 492 -26.77 58.55 -18.42
CA PRO A 492 -27.23 59.76 -19.11
C PRO A 492 -28.15 60.69 -18.29
N ILE A 493 -28.43 60.35 -17.02
CA ILE A 493 -29.40 61.04 -16.15
C ILE A 493 -28.71 61.69 -14.93
N ILE A 494 -27.51 61.22 -14.57
CA ILE A 494 -26.65 61.80 -13.52
C ILE A 494 -25.93 63.05 -14.07
#